data_AF-A0A1R4JHT4-F1
#
_entry.id   AF-A0A1R4JHT4-F1
#
_cell.length_a   1.000
_cell.length_b   1.000
_cell.length_c   1.000
_cell.angle_alpha   90.00
_cell.angle_beta   90.00
_cell.angle_gamma   90.00
#
_symmetry.space_group_name_H-M   'P 1'
#
loop_
_entity.id
_entity.type
_entity.pdbx_description
1 polymer ?
#
loop_
_entity_poly.entity_id
_entity_poly.type
_entity_poly.pdbx_seq_one_letter_code
_entity_poly.pdbx_strand_id
1 'polypeptide(L)' 'MLLELLERRYDATSTVFCTQYAKKDWHQRLGSGVHADAIMDRIVHNTLWIETGDVNMREQTAASS' A
#
# COMPACT_ATOMS: atom_id res chain seq x y z
N MET A 1 0.84 13.79 -9.05
CA MET A 1 -0.24 12.81 -8.72
C MET A 1 0.41 11.49 -8.25
N LEU A 2 -0.27 10.60 -7.49
CA LEU A 2 0.33 9.33 -7.01
C LEU A 2 1.00 8.53 -8.13
N LEU A 3 0.35 8.42 -9.29
CA LEU A 3 0.89 7.74 -10.47
C LEU A 3 2.23 8.34 -10.95
N GLU A 4 2.35 9.67 -11.00
CA GLU A 4 3.57 10.35 -11.42
C GLU A 4 4.75 10.05 -10.48
N LEU A 5 4.50 9.99 -9.17
CA LEU A 5 5.53 9.62 -8.19
C LEU A 5 5.94 8.15 -8.36
N LEU A 6 4.97 7.26 -8.59
CA LEU A 6 5.22 5.85 -8.83
C LEU A 6 6.06 5.64 -10.08
N GLU A 7 5.74 6.33 -11.19
CA GLU A 7 6.51 6.24 -12.43
C GLU A 7 7.96 6.70 -12.26
N ARG A 8 8.22 7.76 -11.49
CA ARG A 8 9.59 8.23 -11.22
C ARG A 8 10.40 7.28 -10.35
N ARG A 9 9.75 6.46 -9.52
CA ARG A 9 10.40 5.51 -8.60
C ARG A 9 10.47 4.09 -9.14
N TYR A 10 9.62 3.76 -10.10
CA TYR A 10 9.52 2.43 -10.69
C TYR A 10 10.88 2.01 -11.26
N ASP A 11 11.35 0.84 -10.85
CA ASP A 11 12.63 0.24 -11.22
C ASP A 11 13.90 1.08 -10.88
N ALA A 12 13.75 2.17 -10.12
CA ALA A 12 14.87 3.04 -9.73
C ALA A 12 15.24 2.89 -8.24
N THR A 13 14.26 2.67 -7.36
CA THR A 13 14.49 2.52 -5.91
C THR A 13 13.35 1.78 -5.23
N SER A 14 13.64 1.06 -4.15
CA SER A 14 12.62 0.45 -3.29
C SER A 14 11.69 1.50 -2.69
N THR A 15 10.40 1.17 -2.59
CA THR A 15 9.37 2.00 -1.99
C THR A 15 8.52 1.15 -1.05
N VAL A 16 8.31 1.64 0.18
CA VAL A 16 7.51 0.95 1.20
C VAL A 16 6.13 1.59 1.27
N PHE A 17 5.09 0.77 1.15
CA PHE A 17 3.70 1.17 1.32
C PHE A 17 3.13 0.55 2.59
N CYS A 18 2.44 1.35 3.40
CA CYS A 18 1.72 0.89 4.57
C CYS A 18 0.25 1.27 4.41
N THR A 19 -0.64 0.27 4.47
CA THR A 19 -2.07 0.49 4.25
C THR A 19 -2.90 -0.25 5.29
N GLN A 20 -4.01 0.35 5.70
CA GLN A 20 -5.01 -0.31 6.57
C GLN A 20 -5.97 -1.22 5.79
N TYR A 21 -5.93 -1.17 4.45
CA TYR A 21 -6.87 -1.89 3.59
C TYR A 21 -6.17 -3.04 2.89
N ALA A 22 -6.87 -4.16 2.76
CA ALA A 22 -6.37 -5.29 1.99
C ALA A 22 -6.23 -4.92 0.51
N LYS A 23 -5.25 -5.53 -0.17
CA LYS A 23 -4.98 -5.32 -1.61
C LYS A 23 -6.24 -5.37 -2.48
N LYS A 24 -7.16 -6.30 -2.18
CA LYS A 24 -8.42 -6.48 -2.92
C LYS A 24 -9.32 -5.24 -2.93
N ASP A 25 -9.21 -4.39 -1.91
CA ASP A 25 -10.05 -3.19 -1.77
C ASP A 25 -9.43 -1.97 -2.46
N TRP A 26 -8.17 -2.07 -2.91
CA TRP A 26 -7.43 -0.93 -3.44
C TRP A 26 -8.00 -0.43 -4.75
N HIS A 27 -8.35 -1.34 -5.68
CA HIS A 27 -8.87 -0.96 -6.99
C HIS A 27 -10.10 -0.04 -6.88
N GLN A 28 -11.08 -0.45 -6.07
CA GLN A 28 -12.28 0.35 -5.81
C GLN A 28 -11.95 1.68 -5.11
N ARG A 29 -11.06 1.66 -4.12
CA ARG A 29 -10.67 2.85 -3.34
C ARG A 29 -9.87 3.87 -4.14
N LEU A 30 -9.16 3.44 -5.17
CA LEU A 30 -8.44 4.29 -6.12
C LEU A 30 -9.35 4.93 -7.19
N GLY A 31 -10.67 4.71 -7.10
CA GLY A 31 -11.65 5.25 -8.05
C GLY A 31 -11.97 4.32 -9.21
N SER A 32 -11.42 3.09 -9.22
CA SER A 32 -11.55 2.11 -10.31
C SER A 32 -11.03 2.57 -11.66
N GLY A 33 -11.03 1.65 -12.63
CA GLY A 33 -10.74 1.94 -14.03
C GLY A 33 -9.25 2.15 -14.31
N VAL A 34 -8.95 2.61 -15.52
CA VAL A 34 -7.60 2.54 -16.09
C VAL A 34 -6.50 3.21 -15.24
N HIS A 35 -6.84 4.25 -14.48
CA HIS A 35 -5.88 4.91 -13.59
C HIS A 35 -5.58 4.07 -12.35
N ALA A 36 -6.60 3.41 -11.78
CA ALA A 36 -6.43 2.49 -10.65
C ALA A 36 -5.63 1.27 -11.09
N ASP A 37 -5.94 0.71 -12.28
CA ASP A 37 -5.18 -0.39 -12.88
C ASP A 37 -3.71 -0.01 -13.06
N ALA A 38 -3.43 1.15 -13.67
CA ALA A 38 -2.06 1.60 -13.88
C ALA A 38 -1.29 1.77 -12.57
N ILE A 39 -1.90 2.38 -11.54
CA ILE A 39 -1.28 2.53 -10.21
C ILE A 39 -0.99 1.16 -9.60
N MET A 40 -1.96 0.25 -9.65
CA MET A 40 -1.81 -1.09 -9.08
C MET A 40 -0.74 -1.90 -9.80
N ASP A 41 -0.60 -1.79 -11.12
CA ASP A 41 0.46 -2.44 -11.87
C ASP A 41 1.85 -2.01 -11.38
N ARG A 42 2.09 -0.71 -11.17
CA ARG A 42 3.41 -0.22 -10.68
C ARG A 42 3.72 -0.70 -9.27
N ILE A 43 2.70 -0.89 -8.42
CA ILE A 43 2.91 -1.30 -7.02
C ILE A 43 3.03 -2.83 -6.96
N VAL A 44 2.11 -3.57 -7.57
CA VAL A 44 1.99 -5.02 -7.40
C VAL A 44 3.11 -5.78 -8.11
N HIS A 45 3.57 -5.28 -9.27
CA HIS A 45 4.69 -5.85 -10.00
C HIS A 45 5.98 -5.55 -9.23
N ASN A 46 6.60 -6.57 -8.62
CA ASN A 46 7.80 -6.47 -7.77
C ASN A 46 7.62 -6.00 -6.30
N THR A 47 6.47 -6.29 -5.68
CA THR A 47 6.26 -6.05 -4.23
C THR A 47 6.41 -7.31 -3.38
N LEU A 48 7.12 -7.17 -2.26
CA LEU A 48 7.06 -8.10 -1.12
C LEU A 48 5.89 -7.71 -0.22
N TRP A 49 5.01 -8.66 0.09
CA TRP A 49 3.85 -8.44 0.96
C TRP A 49 4.16 -8.81 2.39
N ILE A 50 3.84 -7.91 3.31
CA ILE A 50 3.96 -8.12 4.75
C ILE A 50 2.60 -7.80 5.36
N GLU A 51 1.92 -8.83 5.87
CA GLU A 51 0.68 -8.67 6.62
C GLU A 51 1.02 -8.41 8.09
N THR A 52 0.58 -7.27 8.60
CA THR A 52 0.64 -6.96 10.03
C THR A 52 -0.52 -7.65 10.73
N GLY A 53 -0.29 -8.20 11.93
CA GLY A 53 -1.35 -8.84 12.72
C GLY A 53 -2.37 -7.84 13.26
N ASP A 54 -3.35 -8.37 14.00
CA ASP A 54 -4.51 -7.60 14.48
C ASP A 54 -4.30 -6.87 15.81
N VAL A 55 -3.07 -6.88 16.35
CA VAL A 55 -2.77 -6.28 17.65
C VAL A 55 -2.74 -4.76 17.54
N ASN A 56 -3.61 -4.09 18.29
CA ASN A 56 -3.54 -2.65 18.47
C ASN A 56 -2.37 -2.28 19.40
N MET A 57 -1.26 -1.88 18.80
CA MET A 57 -0.06 -1.49 19.54
C MET A 57 -0.30 -0.29 20.47
N ARG A 58 -1.27 0.59 20.18
CA ARG A 58 -1.59 1.73 21.06
C ARG A 58 -2.25 1.26 22.35
N GLU A 59 -3.21 0.33 22.25
CA GLU A 59 -3.84 -0.31 23.42
C GLU A 59 -2.82 -1.10 24.23
N GLN A 60 -1.96 -1.88 23.57
CA GLN A 60 -0.92 -2.65 24.25
C GLN A 60 0.05 -1.76 25.03
N THR A 61 0.47 -0.63 24.45
CA THR A 61 1.38 0.32 25.11
C THR A 61 0.72 0.95 26.33
N ALA A 62 -0.56 1.34 26.22
CA ALA A 62 -1.31 1.93 27.33
C ALA A 62 -1.61 0.95 28.47
N ALA A 63 -1.72 -0.35 28.19
CA ALA A 63 -1.89 -1.39 29.20
C ALA A 63 -0.57 -1.75 29.92
N SER A 64 0.57 -1.41 29.34
CA SER A 64 1.91 -1.73 29.88
C SER A 64 2.52 -0.60 30.73
N SER A 65 1.84 0.56 30.80
CA SER A 65 2.20 1.73 31.61
C SER A 65 1.35 1.80 32.88
#